data_AF-A0A0D0D0B2-F1
#
_entry.id   AF-A0A0D0D0B2-F1
#
_cell.length_a   1.000
_cell.length_b   1.000
_cell.length_c   1.000
_cell.angle_alpha   90.00
_cell.angle_beta   90.00
_cell.angle_gamma   90.00
#
_symmetry.space_group_name_H-M   'P 1'
#
loop_
_entity.id
_entity.type
_entity.pdbx_description
1 polymer ?
#
loop_
_entity_poly.entity_id
_entity_poly.type
_entity_poly.pdbx_seq_one_letter_code
_entity_poly.pdbx_strand_id
1 'polypeptide(L)'
;MATTLQRIMTSDGRFLTLLTKEGPVTAEADNLAFNQIWDIPTLTSTYSTIQNTGYATPRPFVNHGVDGIIGGQAPLAWTIISSGGNIFIQQVGSNLTWTIAPGIGNAVEFAPEDLTDTAQQLALVPAPA
;
A
#
# COMPACT_ATOMS: atom_id res chain seq x y z
N MET A 1 -5.51 2.45 -20.89
CA MET A 1 -4.41 1.72 -20.25
C MET A 1 -4.47 2.03 -18.77
N ALA A 2 -4.41 1.03 -17.88
CA ALA A 2 -4.32 1.30 -16.45
C ALA A 2 -2.97 1.98 -16.17
N THR A 3 -2.96 3.08 -15.41
CA THR A 3 -1.72 3.72 -14.98
C THR A 3 -1.05 2.83 -13.94
N THR A 4 0.26 2.61 -14.00
CA THR A 4 0.94 1.89 -12.91
C THR A 4 1.03 2.76 -11.65
N LEU A 5 0.99 4.09 -11.82
CA LEU A 5 0.92 5.06 -10.73
C LEU A 5 -0.49 5.12 -10.14
N GLN A 6 -0.57 4.75 -8.87
CA GLN A 6 -1.79 4.67 -8.08
C GLN A 6 -1.59 5.36 -6.74
N ARG A 7 -2.71 5.70 -6.11
CA ARG A 7 -2.82 6.00 -4.69
C ARG A 7 -3.57 4.84 -4.05
N ILE A 8 -3.14 4.42 -2.87
CA ILE A 8 -3.78 3.33 -2.14
C ILE A 8 -4.62 3.97 -1.04
N MET A 9 -5.94 3.90 -1.18
CA MET A 9 -6.91 4.53 -0.28
C MET A 9 -7.46 3.49 0.70
N THR A 10 -7.61 3.87 1.97
CA THR A 10 -8.32 3.06 2.97
C THR A 10 -9.84 3.23 2.82
N SER A 11 -10.62 2.32 3.39
CA SER A 11 -12.10 2.39 3.39
C SER A 11 -12.66 3.68 4.02
N ASP A 12 -11.93 4.32 4.93
CA ASP A 12 -12.27 5.60 5.56
C ASP A 12 -11.70 6.84 4.84
N GLY A 13 -11.13 6.68 3.64
CA GLY A 13 -10.73 7.80 2.75
C GLY A 13 -9.35 8.40 3.00
N ARG A 14 -8.52 7.78 3.84
CA ARG A 14 -7.10 8.13 4.00
C ARG A 14 -6.26 7.48 2.91
N PHE A 15 -5.03 7.95 2.74
CA PHE A 15 -4.10 7.43 1.74
C PHE A 15 -2.82 6.92 2.37
N LEU A 16 -2.37 5.76 1.91
CA LEU A 16 -1.06 5.23 2.29
C LEU A 16 0.03 6.19 1.84
N THR A 17 0.86 6.56 2.79
CA THR A 17 1.86 7.61 2.70
C THR A 17 3.16 7.10 3.27
N LEU A 18 4.27 7.41 2.60
CA LEU A 18 5.60 7.20 3.15
C LEU A 18 6.12 8.54 3.65
N LEU A 19 6.13 8.75 4.97
CA LEU A 19 6.55 10.03 5.57
C LEU A 19 8.07 10.21 5.60
N THR A 20 8.81 9.11 5.76
CA THR A 20 10.28 9.07 5.66
C THR A 20 10.70 7.88 4.81
N LYS A 21 11.82 8.00 4.07
CA LYS A 21 12.25 7.01 3.06
C LYS A 21 12.31 5.56 3.59
N GLU A 22 12.72 5.39 4.83
CA GLU A 22 12.93 4.09 5.50
C GLU A 22 11.95 3.88 6.66
N GLY A 23 10.96 4.76 6.80
CA GLY A 23 9.98 4.70 7.87
C GLY A 23 8.79 3.80 7.56
N PRO A 24 7.85 3.70 8.51
CA PRO A 24 6.60 2.98 8.30
C PRO A 24 5.78 3.64 7.19
N VAL A 25 5.02 2.81 6.48
CA VAL A 25 3.90 3.26 5.66
C VAL A 25 2.75 3.59 6.60
N THR A 26 2.24 4.81 6.54
CA THR A 26 1.12 5.27 7.38
C THR A 26 -0.06 5.71 6.52
N ALA A 27 -1.26 5.61 7.06
CA ALA A 27 -2.46 6.14 6.41
C ALA A 27 -2.74 7.57 6.87
N GLU A 28 -2.60 8.52 5.96
CA GLU A 28 -2.67 9.96 6.21
C GLU A 28 -3.85 10.62 5.49
N ALA A 29 -4.17 11.85 5.88
CA ALA A 29 -5.06 12.69 5.08
C ALA A 29 -4.51 12.89 3.66
N ASP A 30 -5.40 13.11 2.69
CA ASP A 30 -5.02 13.44 1.32
C ASP A 30 -4.13 14.70 1.29
N ASN A 31 -2.93 14.59 0.70
CA ASN A 31 -2.05 15.71 0.46
C ASN A 31 -1.62 15.87 -1.01
N LEU A 32 -2.09 14.99 -1.90
CA LEU A 32 -1.75 14.91 -3.34
C LEU A 32 -0.25 14.92 -3.67
N ALA A 33 0.62 14.64 -2.69
CA ALA A 33 2.06 14.68 -2.88
C ALA A 33 2.59 13.32 -3.38
N PHE A 34 3.79 13.33 -3.97
CA PHE A 34 4.43 12.12 -4.51
C PHE A 34 4.67 11.03 -3.45
N ASN A 35 4.71 11.39 -2.17
CA ASN A 35 4.82 10.42 -1.09
C ASN A 35 3.54 9.61 -0.83
N GLN A 36 2.42 9.97 -1.47
CA GLN A 36 1.16 9.20 -1.54
C GLN A 36 0.96 8.51 -2.89
N ILE A 37 1.92 8.64 -3.82
CA ILE A 37 1.86 8.03 -5.14
C ILE A 37 2.80 6.83 -5.17
N TRP A 38 2.22 5.70 -5.57
CA TRP A 38 2.83 4.38 -5.59
C TRP A 38 2.87 3.85 -7.02
N ASP A 39 4.04 3.38 -7.45
CA ASP A 39 4.18 2.64 -8.70
C ASP A 39 3.92 1.15 -8.42
N ILE A 40 2.87 0.63 -9.05
CA ILE A 40 2.38 -0.74 -8.95
C ILE A 40 2.34 -1.29 -10.38
N PRO A 41 3.46 -1.85 -10.88
CA PRO A 41 3.66 -2.12 -12.31
C PRO A 41 2.71 -3.17 -12.88
N THR A 42 2.12 -4.00 -12.03
CA THR A 42 1.31 -5.14 -12.45
C THR A 42 -0.06 -5.13 -11.78
N LEU A 43 -0.90 -4.17 -12.17
CA LEU A 43 -2.30 -4.10 -11.72
C LEU A 43 -3.19 -5.24 -12.25
N THR A 44 -2.76 -5.93 -13.31
CA THR A 44 -3.51 -7.00 -13.97
C THR A 44 -2.98 -8.40 -13.67
N SER A 45 -1.92 -8.51 -12.87
CA SER A 45 -1.34 -9.80 -12.44
C SER A 45 -1.54 -9.96 -10.93
N THR A 46 -1.57 -11.21 -10.49
CA THR A 46 -1.70 -11.59 -9.09
C THR A 46 -0.57 -11.02 -8.22
N TYR A 47 0.62 -10.82 -8.79
CA TYR A 47 1.82 -10.40 -8.07
C TYR A 47 2.32 -9.04 -8.54
N SER A 48 2.61 -8.13 -7.60
CA SER A 48 3.21 -6.82 -7.89
C SER A 48 4.18 -6.35 -6.82
N THR A 49 5.20 -5.59 -7.23
CA THR A 49 5.97 -4.77 -6.29
C THR A 49 5.23 -3.46 -6.03
N ILE A 50 5.52 -2.81 -4.91
CA ILE A 50 4.94 -1.51 -4.57
C ILE A 50 6.09 -0.57 -4.24
N GLN A 51 6.22 0.53 -5.00
CA GLN A 51 7.32 1.48 -4.88
C GLN A 51 6.81 2.90 -4.68
N ASN A 52 7.33 3.64 -3.70
CA ASN A 52 6.94 5.02 -3.46
C ASN A 52 7.67 6.00 -4.41
N THR A 53 6.96 7.02 -4.88
CA THR A 53 7.54 8.01 -5.82
C THR A 53 8.04 9.30 -5.16
N GLY A 54 7.82 9.48 -3.85
CA GLY A 54 8.14 10.70 -3.10
C GLY A 54 9.62 10.94 -2.80
N TYR A 55 10.50 10.00 -3.15
CA TYR A 55 11.93 10.06 -2.81
C TYR A 55 12.83 9.88 -4.03
N ALA A 56 14.01 10.49 -3.97
CA ALA A 56 15.03 10.40 -5.01
C ALA A 56 15.54 8.95 -5.21
N THR A 57 15.99 8.68 -6.43
CA THR A 57 16.44 7.36 -6.89
C THR A 57 17.63 6.82 -6.06
N PRO A 58 17.63 5.54 -5.64
CA PRO A 58 16.57 4.56 -5.85
C PRO A 58 15.33 4.88 -5.02
N ARG A 59 14.18 4.85 -5.70
CA ARG A 59 12.86 5.00 -5.09
C ARG A 59 12.61 3.82 -4.14
N PRO A 60 12.11 4.05 -2.92
CA PRO A 60 11.98 3.00 -1.92
C PRO A 60 10.83 2.05 -2.27
N PHE A 61 11.12 0.74 -2.29
CA PHE A 61 10.09 -0.29 -2.24
C PHE A 61 9.59 -0.44 -0.80
N VAL A 62 8.35 -0.92 -0.66
CA VAL A 62 7.80 -1.29 0.63
C VAL A 62 7.84 -2.80 0.82
N ASN A 63 8.27 -3.20 2.01
CA ASN A 63 8.36 -4.60 2.43
C ASN A 63 8.02 -4.70 3.93
N HIS A 64 7.88 -5.93 4.44
CA HIS A 64 7.84 -6.19 5.86
C HIS A 64 9.13 -5.72 6.54
N GLY A 65 8.95 -4.98 7.64
CA GLY A 65 9.95 -4.67 8.64
C GLY A 65 9.67 -5.43 9.94
N VAL A 66 10.39 -5.07 11.00
CA VAL A 66 10.22 -5.68 12.33
C VAL A 66 8.82 -5.42 12.90
N ASP A 67 8.27 -4.23 12.67
CA ASP A 67 7.04 -3.74 13.31
C ASP A 67 5.89 -3.42 12.31
N GLY A 68 5.98 -3.88 11.06
CA GLY A 68 4.92 -3.61 10.06
C GLY A 68 5.46 -3.44 8.64
N ILE A 69 4.78 -2.64 7.83
CA ILE A 69 5.22 -2.34 6.46
C ILE A 69 6.07 -1.07 6.45
N ILE A 70 7.30 -1.18 5.96
CA ILE A 70 8.27 -0.08 5.95
C ILE A 70 8.82 0.18 4.53
N GLY A 71 9.22 1.42 4.28
CA GLY A 71 9.94 1.81 3.07
C GLY A 71 11.43 1.45 3.12
N GLY A 72 12.11 1.75 2.01
CA GLY A 72 13.57 1.64 1.90
C GLY A 72 14.08 0.21 1.75
N GLN A 73 13.17 -0.75 1.51
CA GLN A 73 13.50 -2.17 1.48
C GLN A 73 13.86 -2.66 0.07
N ALA A 74 14.42 -3.87 0.01
CA ALA A 74 14.57 -4.59 -1.24
C ALA A 74 13.17 -4.89 -1.85
N PRO A 75 13.05 -4.97 -3.19
CA PRO A 75 11.78 -5.27 -3.83
C PRO A 75 11.24 -6.63 -3.39
N LEU A 76 9.99 -6.67 -2.90
CA LEU A 76 9.23 -7.88 -2.64
C LEU A 76 7.92 -7.82 -3.43
N ALA A 77 7.51 -8.96 -3.98
CA ALA A 77 6.21 -9.10 -4.60
C ALA A 77 5.11 -9.31 -3.54
N TRP A 78 3.95 -8.69 -3.77
CA TRP A 78 2.73 -8.79 -2.99
C TRP A 78 1.63 -9.42 -3.83
N THR A 79 0.76 -10.21 -3.20
CA THR A 79 -0.49 -10.68 -3.80
C THR A 79 -1.53 -9.57 -3.72
N ILE A 80 -2.08 -9.13 -4.86
CA ILE A 80 -3.18 -8.15 -4.90
C ILE A 80 -4.47 -8.90 -5.20
N ILE A 81 -5.35 -8.99 -4.21
CA ILE A 81 -6.64 -9.69 -4.30
C ILE A 81 -7.74 -8.66 -4.53
N SER A 82 -8.59 -8.87 -5.53
CA SER A 82 -9.76 -8.03 -5.79
C SER A 82 -11.03 -8.79 -5.41
N SER A 83 -11.79 -8.28 -4.44
CA SER A 83 -13.03 -8.90 -3.97
C SER A 83 -14.01 -7.84 -3.47
N GLY A 84 -15.29 -7.97 -3.84
CA GLY A 84 -16.35 -7.07 -3.36
C GLY A 84 -16.19 -5.59 -3.74
N GLY A 85 -15.40 -5.27 -4.77
CA GLY A 85 -15.07 -3.88 -5.16
C GLY A 85 -13.89 -3.28 -4.38
N ASN A 86 -13.29 -4.04 -3.46
CA ASN A 86 -12.11 -3.65 -2.69
C ASN A 86 -10.87 -4.42 -3.20
N ILE A 87 -9.71 -3.89 -2.82
CA ILE A 87 -8.44 -4.59 -2.94
C ILE A 87 -7.87 -4.95 -1.56
N PHE A 88 -7.15 -6.06 -1.51
CA PHE A 88 -6.42 -6.54 -0.34
C PHE A 88 -4.98 -6.82 -0.78
N ILE A 89 -4.01 -6.38 0.02
CA ILE A 89 -2.58 -6.56 -0.26
C ILE A 89 -2.05 -7.60 0.72
N GLN A 90 -1.71 -8.77 0.20
CA GLN A 90 -1.31 -9.93 0.99
C GLN A 90 0.14 -10.31 0.70
N GLN A 91 0.86 -10.78 1.72
CA GLN A 91 2.19 -11.33 1.57
C GLN A 91 2.14 -12.65 0.78
N VAL A 92 2.92 -12.73 -0.30
CA VAL A 92 2.99 -13.92 -1.17
C VAL A 92 3.36 -15.18 -0.37
N GLY A 93 2.56 -16.24 -0.54
CA GLY A 93 2.77 -17.52 0.14
C GLY A 93 2.34 -17.56 1.60
N SER A 94 1.63 -16.55 2.09
CA SER A 94 1.06 -16.49 3.44
C SER A 94 -0.40 -16.03 3.41
N ASN A 95 -1.09 -16.15 4.55
CA ASN A 95 -2.42 -15.57 4.76
C ASN A 95 -2.38 -14.20 5.45
N LEU A 96 -1.21 -13.52 5.48
CA LEU A 96 -1.06 -12.23 6.13
C LEU A 96 -1.36 -11.09 5.15
N THR A 97 -2.39 -10.32 5.48
CA THR A 97 -2.90 -9.19 4.71
C THR A 97 -2.61 -7.89 5.43
N TRP A 98 -2.39 -6.82 4.67
CA TRP A 98 -2.22 -5.47 5.20
C TRP A 98 -3.48 -5.04 5.95
N THR A 99 -3.33 -4.55 7.17
CA THR A 99 -4.40 -3.99 7.98
C THR A 99 -3.99 -2.62 8.51
N ILE A 100 -4.95 -1.71 8.63
CA ILE A 100 -4.72 -0.34 9.09
C ILE A 100 -5.82 0.07 10.06
N ALA A 101 -5.45 0.39 11.30
CA ALA A 101 -6.38 0.94 12.27
C ALA A 101 -7.03 2.26 11.78
N PRO A 102 -8.28 2.55 12.18
CA PRO A 102 -8.97 3.78 11.79
C PRO A 102 -8.27 5.01 12.37
N GLY A 103 -8.27 6.12 11.60
CA GLY A 103 -7.70 7.41 12.02
C GLY A 103 -6.33 7.74 11.44
N ILE A 104 -6.02 9.03 11.29
CA ILE A 104 -4.79 9.53 10.65
C ILE A 104 -3.54 9.12 11.43
N GLY A 105 -2.48 8.73 10.72
CA GLY A 105 -1.16 8.44 11.30
C GLY A 105 -0.93 6.99 11.69
N ASN A 106 -1.93 6.13 11.59
CA ASN A 106 -1.76 4.70 11.88
C ASN A 106 -0.91 4.03 10.81
N ALA A 107 0.03 3.19 11.26
CA ALA A 107 0.89 2.40 10.39
C ALA A 107 0.13 1.23 9.76
N VAL A 108 0.65 0.75 8.64
CA VAL A 108 0.22 -0.50 8.03
C VAL A 108 0.88 -1.67 8.74
N GLU A 109 0.05 -2.58 9.22
CA GLU A 109 0.43 -3.80 9.94
C GLU A 109 -0.02 -5.05 9.18
N PHE A 110 0.22 -6.23 9.76
CA PHE A 110 -0.29 -7.50 9.27
C PHE A 110 -1.37 -8.07 10.17
N ALA A 111 -2.42 -8.61 9.55
CA ALA A 111 -3.38 -9.48 10.20
C ALA A 111 -3.68 -10.69 9.30
N PRO A 112 -4.20 -11.80 9.85
CA PRO A 112 -4.79 -12.86 9.05
C PRO A 112 -5.86 -12.28 8.12
N GLU A 113 -5.91 -12.78 6.88
CA GLU A 113 -6.88 -12.34 5.89
C GLU A 113 -8.32 -12.45 6.42
N ASP A 114 -9.03 -11.33 6.34
CA ASP A 114 -10.47 -11.24 6.52
C ASP A 114 -11.04 -10.28 5.47
N LEU A 115 -11.69 -10.83 4.44
CA LEU A 115 -12.25 -10.04 3.34
C LEU A 115 -13.43 -9.14 3.78
N THR A 116 -13.95 -9.34 4.99
CA THR A 116 -15.03 -8.53 5.57
C THR A 116 -14.51 -7.44 6.51
N ASP A 117 -13.23 -7.50 6.91
CA ASP A 117 -12.61 -6.49 7.76
C ASP A 117 -12.36 -5.19 6.99
N THR A 118 -13.02 -4.12 7.42
CA THR A 118 -12.89 -2.80 6.79
C THR A 118 -11.50 -2.19 6.96
N ALA A 119 -10.72 -2.64 7.94
CA ALA A 119 -9.32 -2.24 8.12
C ALA A 119 -8.36 -2.86 7.08
N GLN A 120 -8.77 -3.96 6.43
CA GLN A 120 -8.03 -4.60 5.34
C GLN A 120 -8.52 -4.18 3.94
N GLN A 121 -9.70 -3.55 3.86
CA GLN A 121 -10.29 -3.09 2.61
C GLN A 121 -9.63 -1.80 2.13
N LEU A 122 -8.97 -1.90 0.98
CA LEU A 122 -8.32 -0.79 0.31
C LEU A 122 -8.98 -0.53 -1.04
N ALA A 123 -8.63 0.60 -1.66
CA ALA A 123 -8.97 0.92 -3.04
C ALA A 123 -7.74 1.48 -3.77
N LEU A 124 -7.63 1.20 -5.07
CA LEU A 124 -6.65 1.83 -5.95
C LEU A 124 -7.30 2.98 -6.68
N VAL A 125 -6.76 4.18 -6.47
CA VAL A 125 -7.20 5.40 -7.13
C VAL A 125 -6.09 5.87 -8.07
N PRO A 126 -6.37 6.14 -9.35
CA PRO A 126 -5.33 6.65 -10.26
C PRO A 126 -4.65 7.89 -9.69
N ALA A 127 -3.33 7.98 -9.84
CA ALA A 127 -2.59 9.18 -9.46
C ALA A 127 -3.11 10.40 -10.27
N PRO A 128 -3.14 11.61 -9.67
CA PRO A 128 -3.46 12.83 -10.41
C PRO A 128 -2.50 13.01 -11.57
N ALA A 129 -3.00 13.54 -12.69
CA ALA A 129 -2.22 13.84 -13.88
C ALA A 129 -1.24 15.01 -13.66
#